data_AF-A0A2N9GWJ6-F1
#
_entry.id   AF-A0A2N9GWJ6-F1
#
_cell.length_a   1.000
_cell.length_b   1.000
_cell.length_c   1.000
_cell.angle_alpha   90.00
_cell.angle_beta   90.00
_cell.angle_gamma   90.00
#
_symmetry.space_group_name_H-M   'P 1'
#
loop_
_entity.id
_entity.type
_entity.pdbx_description
1 polymer ?
#
loop_
_entity_poly.entity_id
_entity_poly.type
_entity_poly.pdbx_seq_one_letter_code
_entity_poly.pdbx_strand_id
1 'polypeptide(L)'
;MDYNPAQSQQVDHDVTIELWVLPMMPLRGDKWTEGISKLWRGEVQEYFTNYIVNDSLGIIANAHTAFADREPSKAMSTPCIELAKLFSIAVDFPKTGIPAIIPQHLHVKDYPDFMEKPDKPTYESHNVIGKLFREVKDIALKTSSIKSFIAEVARWSYDPDMEVDGYEDFIDDAFYYKTNYDFKLGNMMDYYGIKTEAEILSGNIMRMAKSFTKRRDAEAITMAVRSLRKEARAWFNEKESEGDDDVYAKASAWYYVTYHPSYWGLYNEGMNRDHYLSFPWSVYDKLIHIKRKASIRRDQNLSSLELQFNRGLHLS
;
A
#
# COMPACT_ATOMS: atom_id res chain seq x y z
N MET A 1 -24.66 39.90 -19.19
CA MET A 1 -23.63 39.97 -18.13
C MET A 1 -23.35 38.53 -17.77
N ASP A 2 -22.45 37.91 -18.51
CA ASP A 2 -22.19 36.48 -18.45
C ASP A 2 -20.97 36.24 -17.56
N TYR A 3 -21.17 35.47 -16.49
CA TYR A 3 -20.11 35.07 -15.55
C TYR A 3 -19.77 33.61 -15.83
N ASN A 4 -18.55 33.37 -16.30
CA ASN A 4 -18.01 32.05 -16.61
C ASN A 4 -16.99 31.64 -15.52
N PRO A 5 -17.20 30.56 -14.76
CA PRO A 5 -16.22 30.08 -13.78
C PRO A 5 -15.27 29.08 -14.45
N ALA A 6 -14.26 29.59 -15.16
CA ALA A 6 -13.12 28.78 -15.56
C ALA A 6 -12.10 28.77 -14.42
N GLN A 7 -11.90 27.60 -13.83
CA GLN A 7 -10.80 27.31 -12.91
C GLN A 7 -9.48 27.70 -13.59
N SER A 8 -8.74 28.61 -12.98
CA SER A 8 -7.35 28.89 -13.34
C SER A 8 -6.49 27.69 -12.94
N GLN A 9 -6.44 26.68 -13.81
CA GLN A 9 -5.39 25.67 -13.82
C GLN A 9 -4.11 26.33 -14.34
N GLN A 10 -3.24 26.74 -13.42
CA GLN A 10 -1.84 26.98 -13.75
C GLN A 10 -1.20 25.60 -13.97
N VAL A 11 -0.81 25.31 -15.21
CA VAL A 11 -0.03 24.13 -15.57
C VAL A 11 1.42 24.47 -15.21
N ASP A 12 1.88 24.07 -14.02
CA ASP A 12 3.31 24.13 -13.70
C ASP A 12 3.95 22.80 -14.14
N HIS A 13 4.70 22.93 -15.23
CA HIS A 13 5.67 21.96 -15.71
C HIS A 13 6.81 21.79 -14.70
N ASP A 14 7.23 20.53 -14.53
CA ASP A 14 8.55 20.09 -14.09
C ASP A 14 9.07 20.55 -12.72
N VAL A 15 9.06 19.61 -11.76
CA VAL A 15 10.00 19.60 -10.64
C VAL A 15 11.35 19.10 -11.15
N THR A 16 12.12 20.00 -11.75
CA THR A 16 13.59 19.92 -11.78
C THR A 16 14.11 20.85 -10.70
N ILE A 17 14.56 20.27 -9.59
CA ILE A 17 15.38 21.01 -8.62
C ILE A 17 16.77 21.14 -9.27
N GLU A 18 16.95 22.14 -10.13
CA GLU A 18 18.28 22.65 -10.42
C GLU A 18 18.74 23.46 -9.22
N LEU A 19 19.60 22.84 -8.40
CA LEU A 19 20.45 23.55 -7.45
C LEU A 19 21.33 24.53 -8.23
N TRP A 20 20.88 25.77 -8.39
CA TRP A 20 21.75 26.89 -8.73
C TRP A 20 22.63 27.20 -7.54
N VAL A 21 23.69 26.40 -7.35
CA VAL A 21 24.87 26.82 -6.62
C VAL A 21 25.57 27.85 -7.50
N LEU A 22 25.17 29.11 -7.36
CA LEU A 22 25.95 30.23 -7.91
C LEU A 22 27.38 30.14 -7.37
N PRO A 23 28.41 30.15 -8.23
CA PRO A 23 29.79 30.13 -7.77
C PRO A 23 30.06 31.45 -7.06
N MET A 24 30.34 31.36 -5.76
CA MET A 24 30.85 32.49 -4.96
C MET A 24 32.05 33.12 -5.68
N MET A 25 31.92 34.38 -6.11
CA MET A 25 33.06 35.23 -6.39
C MET A 25 33.85 35.45 -5.09
N PRO A 26 35.19 35.35 -5.10
CA PRO A 26 35.98 35.56 -3.90
C PRO A 26 36.24 37.06 -3.73
N LEU A 27 35.44 37.74 -2.91
CA LEU A 27 35.74 39.08 -2.44
C LEU A 27 35.54 39.22 -0.93
N ARG A 28 36.67 39.15 -0.23
CA ARG A 28 37.05 39.93 0.96
C ARG A 28 36.02 40.02 2.11
N GLY A 29 36.16 39.11 3.08
CA GLY A 29 35.77 39.36 4.48
C GLY A 29 35.04 38.20 5.16
N ASP A 30 35.80 37.36 5.88
CA ASP A 30 35.31 36.18 6.62
C ASP A 30 34.21 36.46 7.66
N LYS A 31 34.04 37.73 8.05
CA LYS A 31 32.98 38.15 9.00
C LYS A 31 31.60 38.33 8.36
N TRP A 32 31.51 38.56 7.06
CA TRP A 32 30.24 38.80 6.37
C TRP A 32 29.50 37.50 6.06
N THR A 33 30.23 36.47 5.63
CA THR A 33 29.67 35.14 5.32
C THR A 33 29.17 34.43 6.58
N GLU A 34 29.87 34.57 7.70
CA GLU A 34 29.45 34.03 8.99
C GLU A 34 28.22 34.76 9.56
N GLY A 35 28.16 36.09 9.38
CA GLY A 35 26.98 36.89 9.72
C GLY A 35 25.74 36.52 8.91
N ILE A 36 25.88 36.37 7.59
CA ILE A 36 24.79 35.96 6.69
C ILE A 36 24.35 34.52 7.01
N SER A 37 25.28 33.59 7.23
CA SER A 37 24.97 32.20 7.61
C SER A 37 24.25 32.11 8.97
N LYS A 38 24.59 32.98 9.92
CA LYS A 38 23.95 33.07 11.23
C LYS A 38 22.55 33.70 11.15
N LEU A 39 22.36 34.73 10.33
CA LEU A 39 21.04 35.32 10.05
C LEU A 39 20.13 34.28 9.36
N TRP A 40 20.63 33.62 8.31
CA TRP A 40 19.89 32.59 7.58
C TRP A 40 19.47 31.43 8.49
N ARG A 41 20.35 30.95 9.38
CA ARG A 41 19.98 29.90 10.35
C ARG A 41 18.88 30.36 11.30
N GLY A 42 18.94 31.62 11.77
CA GLY A 42 17.92 32.19 12.64
C GLY A 42 16.55 32.30 11.96
N GLU A 43 16.52 32.90 10.77
CA GLU A 43 15.29 33.09 9.99
C GLU A 43 14.65 31.76 9.57
N VAL A 44 15.46 30.78 9.15
CA VAL A 44 14.96 29.44 8.82
C VAL A 44 14.41 28.73 10.06
N GLN A 45 15.10 28.80 11.20
CA GLN A 45 14.63 28.18 12.45
C GLN A 45 13.33 28.81 12.94
N GLU A 46 13.21 30.14 12.87
CA GLU A 46 12.00 30.88 13.24
C GLU A 46 10.85 30.54 12.30
N TYR A 47 11.11 30.46 10.99
CA TYR A 47 10.12 30.04 9.98
C TYR A 47 9.60 28.62 10.25
N PHE A 48 10.48 27.64 10.50
CA PHE A 48 10.04 26.28 10.83
C PHE A 48 9.23 26.23 12.13
N THR A 49 9.63 27.00 13.14
CA THR A 49 8.89 27.07 14.41
C THR A 49 7.50 27.68 14.20
N ASN A 50 7.42 28.79 13.46
CA ASN A 50 6.15 29.42 13.11
C ASN A 50 5.27 28.52 12.25
N TYR A 51 5.86 27.73 11.36
CA TYR A 51 5.12 26.77 10.55
C TYR A 51 4.53 25.61 11.36
N ILE A 52 5.31 25.03 12.26
CA ILE A 52 4.84 23.95 13.13
C ILE A 52 3.69 24.42 14.04
N VAL A 53 3.77 25.67 14.54
CA VAL A 53 2.76 26.21 15.46
C VAL A 53 1.49 26.65 14.75
N ASN A 54 1.58 27.17 13.53
CA ASN A 54 0.46 27.82 12.83
C ASN A 54 -0.13 27.01 11.67
N ASP A 55 0.29 25.75 11.45
CA ASP A 55 -0.35 24.87 10.48
C ASP A 55 -1.79 24.54 10.91
N SER A 56 -2.73 25.30 10.36
CA SER A 56 -4.16 25.22 10.63
C SER A 56 -4.94 24.55 9.50
N LEU A 57 -4.27 24.09 8.43
CA LEU A 57 -4.92 23.60 7.21
C LEU A 57 -5.84 22.41 7.50
N GLY A 58 -5.33 21.44 8.26
CA GLY A 58 -6.09 20.26 8.66
C GLY A 58 -7.26 20.59 9.61
N ILE A 59 -7.12 21.61 10.44
CA ILE A 59 -8.18 22.05 11.37
C ILE A 59 -9.33 22.68 10.58
N ILE A 60 -9.00 23.59 9.66
CA ILE A 60 -9.97 24.27 8.79
C ILE A 60 -10.69 23.25 7.91
N ALA A 61 -9.97 22.28 7.32
CA ALA A 61 -10.56 21.21 6.50
C ALA A 61 -11.63 20.42 7.28
N ASN A 62 -11.25 19.94 8.47
CA ASN A 62 -12.14 19.16 9.32
C ASN A 62 -13.35 19.97 9.78
N ALA A 63 -13.14 21.26 10.09
CA ALA A 63 -14.22 22.15 10.45
C ALA A 63 -15.21 22.32 9.29
N HIS A 64 -14.70 22.57 8.09
CA HIS A 64 -15.51 22.76 6.89
C HIS A 64 -16.35 21.53 6.59
N THR A 65 -15.77 20.32 6.68
CA THR A 65 -16.52 19.07 6.51
C THR A 65 -17.65 18.93 7.52
N ALA A 66 -17.40 19.21 8.80
CA ALA A 66 -18.42 19.07 9.85
C ALA A 66 -19.55 20.11 9.73
N PHE A 67 -19.22 21.36 9.40
CA PHE A 67 -20.24 22.40 9.13
C PHE A 67 -21.04 22.08 7.86
N ALA A 68 -20.38 21.66 6.78
CA ALA A 68 -21.06 21.31 5.54
C ALA A 68 -22.01 20.11 5.72
N ASP A 69 -21.69 19.19 6.63
CA ASP A 69 -22.59 18.08 6.96
C ASP A 69 -23.84 18.55 7.72
N ARG A 70 -23.62 19.40 8.73
CA ARG A 70 -24.66 19.87 9.67
C ARG A 70 -25.62 20.89 9.06
N GLU A 71 -25.11 21.83 8.26
CA GLU A 71 -25.88 22.95 7.76
C GLU A 71 -26.84 22.55 6.63
N PRO A 72 -28.06 23.11 6.56
CA PRO A 72 -29.01 22.81 5.49
C PRO A 72 -28.48 23.19 4.09
N SER A 73 -27.77 24.32 4.00
CA SER A 73 -27.16 24.81 2.77
C SER A 73 -25.78 24.20 2.46
N LYS A 74 -25.34 23.21 3.26
CA LYS A 74 -24.11 22.45 3.05
C LYS A 74 -22.88 23.37 2.91
N ALA A 75 -22.05 23.13 1.90
CA ALA A 75 -20.86 23.92 1.60
C ALA A 75 -21.16 25.40 1.25
N MET A 76 -22.41 25.74 0.93
CA MET A 76 -22.84 27.12 0.66
C MET A 76 -23.30 27.85 1.93
N SER A 77 -23.19 27.22 3.10
CA SER A 77 -23.45 27.89 4.37
C SER A 77 -22.40 28.96 4.67
N THR A 78 -22.81 30.01 5.39
CA THR A 78 -21.91 31.11 5.78
C THR A 78 -20.64 30.61 6.48
N PRO A 79 -20.70 29.67 7.46
CA PRO A 79 -19.50 29.12 8.08
C PRO A 79 -18.56 28.42 7.08
N CYS A 80 -19.12 27.66 6.13
CA CYS A 80 -18.31 26.96 5.12
C CYS A 80 -17.61 27.94 4.17
N ILE A 81 -18.30 29.00 3.74
CA ILE A 81 -17.72 30.04 2.88
C ILE A 81 -16.60 30.79 3.62
N GLU A 82 -16.78 31.12 4.90
CA GLU A 82 -15.73 31.73 5.71
C GLU A 82 -14.52 30.80 5.89
N LEU A 83 -14.77 29.52 6.19
CA LEU A 83 -13.72 28.50 6.29
C LEU A 83 -12.98 28.31 4.97
N ALA A 84 -13.67 28.36 3.83
CA ALA A 84 -13.04 28.27 2.51
C ALA A 84 -12.07 29.45 2.25
N LYS A 85 -12.43 30.67 2.67
CA LYS A 85 -11.52 31.83 2.62
C LYS A 85 -10.30 31.63 3.51
N LEU A 86 -10.50 31.15 4.74
CA LEU A 86 -9.40 30.84 5.65
C LEU A 86 -8.51 29.70 5.11
N PHE A 87 -9.09 28.72 4.44
CA PHE A 87 -8.37 27.62 3.81
C PHE A 87 -7.42 28.14 2.72
N SER A 88 -7.87 29.10 1.90
CA SER A 88 -7.02 29.77 0.91
C SER A 88 -5.81 30.46 1.57
N ILE A 89 -6.04 31.17 2.69
CA ILE A 89 -4.97 31.84 3.44
C ILE A 89 -3.98 30.81 4.01
N ALA A 90 -4.48 29.71 4.57
CA ALA A 90 -3.64 28.66 5.14
C ALA A 90 -2.77 27.95 4.09
N VAL A 91 -3.25 27.75 2.87
CA VAL A 91 -2.46 27.17 1.76
C VAL A 91 -1.32 28.11 1.33
N ASP A 92 -1.57 29.43 1.34
CA ASP A 92 -0.57 30.43 1.00
C ASP A 92 0.33 30.84 2.17
N PHE A 93 0.09 30.31 3.39
CA PHE A 93 0.92 30.57 4.56
C PHE A 93 2.42 30.30 4.34
N PRO A 94 2.85 29.19 3.69
CA PRO A 94 4.27 28.96 3.42
C PRO A 94 4.92 30.03 2.54
N LYS A 95 4.12 30.71 1.71
CA LYS A 95 4.59 31.75 0.78
C LYS A 95 4.51 33.14 1.40
N THR A 96 3.47 33.40 2.17
CA THR A 96 3.12 34.74 2.67
C THR A 96 3.54 34.98 4.11
N GLY A 97 3.73 33.93 4.90
CA GLY A 97 3.99 34.01 6.34
C GLY A 97 2.78 34.47 7.18
N ILE A 98 1.59 34.64 6.57
CA ILE A 98 0.39 35.16 7.25
C ILE A 98 -0.48 34.00 7.73
N PRO A 99 -0.56 33.72 9.05
CA PRO A 99 -1.31 32.56 9.54
C PRO A 99 -2.81 32.77 9.43
N ALA A 100 -3.54 31.71 9.09
CA ALA A 100 -5.00 31.71 9.12
C ALA A 100 -5.49 31.61 10.57
N ILE A 101 -6.10 32.68 11.08
CA ILE A 101 -6.69 32.71 12.43
C ILE A 101 -8.15 32.28 12.32
N ILE A 102 -8.51 31.20 13.02
CA ILE A 102 -9.88 30.66 13.03
C ILE A 102 -10.70 31.38 14.13
N PRO A 103 -11.75 32.13 13.76
CA PRO A 103 -12.69 32.72 14.71
C PRO A 103 -13.39 31.68 15.60
N GLN A 104 -13.77 32.08 16.81
CA GLN A 104 -14.36 31.19 17.80
C GLN A 104 -15.68 30.53 17.34
N HIS A 105 -16.48 31.21 16.52
CA HIS A 105 -17.74 30.66 16.00
C HIS A 105 -17.53 29.59 14.92
N LEU A 106 -16.34 29.49 14.35
CA LEU A 106 -15.95 28.45 13.39
C LEU A 106 -15.28 27.24 14.07
N HIS A 107 -15.28 27.19 15.41
CA HIS A 107 -14.88 25.99 16.15
C HIS A 107 -16.03 24.99 16.25
N VAL A 108 -15.82 23.80 15.70
CA VAL A 108 -16.77 22.70 15.73
C VAL A 108 -16.85 22.10 17.14
N LYS A 109 -18.09 21.93 17.63
CA LYS A 109 -18.37 21.32 18.93
C LYS A 109 -18.63 19.82 18.84
N ASP A 110 -19.39 19.40 17.83
CA ASP A 110 -19.78 18.02 17.58
C ASP A 110 -19.41 17.65 16.14
N TYR A 111 -18.89 16.43 15.95
CA TYR A 111 -18.47 15.93 14.65
C TYR A 111 -19.43 14.86 14.11
N PRO A 112 -19.62 14.76 12.79
CA PRO A 112 -20.40 13.65 12.24
C PRO A 112 -19.70 12.31 12.48
N ASP A 113 -20.49 11.26 12.67
CA ASP A 113 -20.08 9.90 13.00
C ASP A 113 -19.02 9.32 12.04
N PHE A 114 -19.11 9.65 10.75
CA PHE A 114 -18.14 9.19 9.75
C PHE A 114 -16.73 9.80 9.88
N MET A 115 -16.53 10.83 10.70
CA MET A 115 -15.20 11.42 10.94
C MET A 115 -14.41 10.69 12.04
N GLU A 116 -15.02 9.73 12.74
CA GLU A 116 -14.37 8.83 13.72
C GLU A 116 -13.40 9.54 14.70
N LYS A 117 -13.90 10.57 15.39
CA LYS A 117 -13.16 11.29 16.44
C LYS A 117 -13.56 10.77 17.83
N PRO A 118 -12.92 9.71 18.37
CA PRO A 118 -13.34 9.05 19.61
C PRO A 118 -13.25 9.94 20.85
N ASP A 119 -12.40 10.96 20.79
CA ASP A 119 -12.11 11.95 21.82
C ASP A 119 -13.03 13.19 21.76
N LYS A 120 -14.00 13.22 20.83
CA LYS A 120 -14.91 14.35 20.62
C LYS A 120 -16.38 13.90 20.64
N PRO A 121 -17.33 14.80 20.99
CA PRO A 121 -18.74 14.52 20.80
C PRO A 121 -19.07 14.24 19.33
N THR A 122 -19.89 13.23 19.07
CA THR A 122 -20.29 12.83 17.72
C THR A 122 -21.80 12.76 17.55
N TYR A 123 -22.30 13.06 16.35
CA TYR A 123 -23.70 12.89 15.96
C TYR A 123 -23.83 11.99 14.73
N GLU A 124 -24.97 11.31 14.57
CA GLU A 124 -25.24 10.51 13.37
C GLU A 124 -25.53 11.43 12.18
N SER A 125 -24.72 11.38 11.13
CA SER A 125 -24.98 12.13 9.90
C SER A 125 -26.07 11.47 9.06
N HIS A 126 -27.13 12.21 8.71
CA HIS A 126 -28.19 11.72 7.82
C HIS A 126 -27.90 11.95 6.33
N ASN A 127 -26.73 12.47 5.98
CA ASN A 127 -26.31 12.71 4.60
C ASN A 127 -25.76 11.43 3.95
N VAL A 128 -25.52 11.50 2.62
CA VAL A 128 -25.04 10.35 1.84
C VAL A 128 -23.74 9.76 2.38
N ILE A 129 -22.81 10.60 2.84
CA ILE A 129 -21.52 10.15 3.39
C ILE A 129 -21.72 9.36 4.68
N GLY A 130 -22.54 9.88 5.62
CA GLY A 130 -22.87 9.19 6.85
C GLY A 130 -23.56 7.84 6.61
N LYS A 131 -24.56 7.82 5.71
CA LYS A 131 -25.25 6.59 5.32
C LYS A 131 -24.27 5.56 4.75
N LEU A 132 -23.46 5.97 3.76
CA LEU A 132 -22.47 5.09 3.15
C LEU A 132 -21.48 4.56 4.18
N PHE A 133 -20.97 5.45 5.05
CA PHE A 133 -20.07 5.08 6.13
C PHE A 133 -20.66 3.97 7.00
N ARG A 134 -21.90 4.11 7.48
CA ARG A 134 -22.54 3.08 8.32
C ARG A 134 -22.78 1.77 7.59
N GLU A 135 -23.18 1.82 6.32
CA GLU A 135 -23.35 0.61 5.49
C GLU A 135 -22.03 -0.15 5.29
N VAL A 136 -20.89 0.55 5.14
CA VAL A 136 -19.59 -0.10 4.91
C VAL A 136 -18.78 -0.37 6.17
N LYS A 137 -19.06 0.33 7.28
CA LYS A 137 -18.31 0.22 8.54
C LYS A 137 -18.27 -1.23 9.04
N ASP A 138 -19.41 -1.89 9.01
CA ASP A 138 -19.53 -3.28 9.46
C ASP A 138 -19.05 -4.28 8.39
N ILE A 139 -19.07 -3.91 7.11
CA ILE A 139 -18.45 -4.71 6.04
C ILE A 139 -16.94 -4.79 6.29
N ALA A 140 -16.27 -3.66 6.54
CA ALA A 140 -14.83 -3.66 6.85
C ALA A 140 -14.49 -4.52 8.08
N LEU A 141 -15.34 -4.52 9.11
CA LEU A 141 -15.17 -5.38 10.29
C LEU A 141 -15.37 -6.87 9.94
N LYS A 142 -16.32 -7.22 9.08
CA LYS A 142 -16.51 -8.60 8.60
C LYS A 142 -15.39 -9.05 7.67
N THR A 143 -14.84 -8.15 6.86
CA THR A 143 -13.70 -8.41 5.94
C THR A 143 -12.36 -8.42 6.68
N SER A 144 -12.26 -7.88 7.90
CA SER A 144 -11.10 -8.18 8.76
C SER A 144 -11.07 -9.62 9.24
N SER A 145 -12.16 -10.37 9.02
CA SER A 145 -12.22 -11.82 8.96
C SER A 145 -12.32 -12.30 7.50
N ILE A 146 -11.48 -11.78 6.59
CA ILE A 146 -10.99 -12.63 5.49
C ILE A 146 -10.41 -13.82 6.22
N LYS A 147 -11.16 -14.94 6.22
CA LYS A 147 -10.73 -16.19 6.84
C LYS A 147 -9.31 -16.41 6.38
N SER A 148 -8.38 -16.56 7.32
CA SER A 148 -7.01 -16.96 7.01
C SER A 148 -7.09 -18.11 6.01
N PHE A 149 -6.13 -18.20 5.09
CA PHE A 149 -6.04 -19.34 4.19
C PHE A 149 -6.00 -20.60 5.07
N ILE A 150 -7.12 -21.31 5.18
CA ILE A 150 -7.27 -22.50 6.04
C ILE A 150 -6.98 -23.75 5.21
N ALA A 151 -6.65 -24.85 5.90
CA ALA A 151 -6.34 -26.13 5.26
C ALA A 151 -7.42 -26.59 4.26
N GLU A 152 -8.69 -26.26 4.52
CA GLU A 152 -9.79 -26.54 3.58
C GLU A 152 -9.61 -25.76 2.28
N VAL A 153 -9.41 -24.43 2.34
CA VAL A 153 -9.19 -23.60 1.15
C VAL A 153 -8.02 -24.11 0.33
N ALA A 154 -6.90 -24.48 0.97
CA ALA A 154 -5.75 -25.08 0.30
C ALA A 154 -6.14 -26.30 -0.55
N ARG A 155 -7.02 -27.17 -0.01
CA ARG A 155 -7.48 -28.38 -0.70
C ARG A 155 -8.30 -28.08 -1.96
N TRP A 156 -9.13 -27.03 -1.92
CA TRP A 156 -9.99 -26.66 -3.04
C TRP A 156 -9.29 -25.77 -4.06
N SER A 157 -8.26 -25.01 -3.66
CA SER A 157 -7.58 -24.04 -4.53
C SER A 157 -6.29 -24.55 -5.16
N TYR A 158 -5.79 -25.70 -4.72
CA TYR A 158 -4.58 -26.29 -5.28
C TYR A 158 -4.79 -26.67 -6.75
N ASP A 159 -3.85 -26.28 -7.61
CA ASP A 159 -3.93 -26.49 -9.06
C ASP A 159 -2.91 -27.55 -9.49
N PRO A 160 -3.34 -28.79 -9.78
CA PRO A 160 -2.43 -29.87 -10.15
C PRO A 160 -1.66 -29.61 -11.45
N ASP A 161 -2.12 -28.68 -12.31
CA ASP A 161 -1.36 -28.29 -13.52
C ASP A 161 -0.01 -27.63 -13.21
N MET A 162 0.16 -27.16 -11.98
CA MET A 162 1.38 -26.52 -11.55
C MET A 162 2.48 -27.52 -11.22
N GLU A 163 2.16 -28.82 -11.16
CA GLU A 163 3.11 -29.91 -10.97
C GLU A 163 3.85 -30.21 -12.29
N VAL A 164 5.17 -30.23 -12.21
CA VAL A 164 6.09 -30.54 -13.31
C VAL A 164 6.93 -31.73 -12.91
N ASP A 165 7.07 -32.72 -13.79
CA ASP A 165 7.86 -33.93 -13.55
C ASP A 165 9.25 -33.59 -12.97
N GLY A 166 9.64 -34.26 -11.88
CA GLY A 166 10.91 -34.04 -11.19
C GLY A 166 10.88 -32.93 -10.14
N TYR A 167 9.73 -32.31 -9.86
CA TYR A 167 9.63 -31.29 -8.80
C TYR A 167 9.92 -31.86 -7.40
N GLU A 168 9.68 -33.16 -7.21
CA GLU A 168 9.87 -33.86 -5.94
C GLU A 168 11.32 -33.77 -5.47
N ASP A 169 12.28 -33.78 -6.40
CA ASP A 169 13.72 -33.67 -6.12
C ASP A 169 14.11 -32.32 -5.51
N PHE A 170 13.26 -31.30 -5.65
CA PHE A 170 13.49 -29.95 -5.15
C PHE A 170 12.63 -29.58 -3.93
N ILE A 171 11.84 -30.50 -3.39
CA ILE A 171 10.91 -30.23 -2.28
C ILE A 171 11.67 -29.76 -1.02
N ASP A 172 12.75 -30.43 -0.64
CA ASP A 172 13.50 -30.11 0.58
C ASP A 172 14.11 -28.70 0.51
N ASP A 173 14.70 -28.36 -0.62
CA ASP A 173 15.21 -27.02 -0.89
C ASP A 173 14.09 -25.97 -0.86
N ALA A 174 12.97 -26.27 -1.53
CA ALA A 174 11.82 -25.38 -1.57
C ALA A 174 11.26 -25.12 -0.17
N PHE A 175 11.15 -26.15 0.67
CA PHE A 175 10.71 -26.06 2.05
C PHE A 175 11.66 -25.20 2.89
N TYR A 176 12.97 -25.38 2.73
CA TYR A 176 13.98 -24.56 3.40
C TYR A 176 13.87 -23.08 3.02
N TYR A 177 13.78 -22.77 1.72
CA TYR A 177 13.66 -21.39 1.26
C TYR A 177 12.33 -20.74 1.63
N LYS A 178 11.22 -21.49 1.61
CA LYS A 178 9.91 -21.04 2.08
C LYS A 178 9.96 -20.67 3.56
N THR A 179 10.56 -21.51 4.38
CA THR A 179 10.73 -21.27 5.82
C THR A 179 11.50 -19.97 6.08
N ASN A 180 12.60 -19.76 5.35
CA ASN A 180 13.40 -18.54 5.46
C ASN A 180 12.67 -17.29 4.98
N TYR A 181 11.91 -17.40 3.88
CA TYR A 181 11.10 -16.30 3.36
C TYR A 181 10.03 -15.87 4.36
N ASP A 182 9.27 -16.84 4.87
CA ASP A 182 8.19 -16.61 5.83
C ASP A 182 8.70 -15.99 7.13
N PHE A 183 9.83 -16.48 7.62
CA PHE A 183 10.47 -15.92 8.81
C PHE A 183 10.82 -14.44 8.61
N LYS A 184 11.44 -14.10 7.48
CA LYS A 184 11.83 -12.71 7.17
C LYS A 184 10.61 -11.81 6.97
N LEU A 185 9.59 -12.27 6.24
CA LEU A 185 8.37 -11.50 6.00
C LEU A 185 7.61 -11.27 7.31
N GLY A 186 7.42 -12.33 8.11
CA GLY A 186 6.75 -12.26 9.39
C GLY A 186 7.46 -11.32 10.38
N ASN A 187 8.80 -11.33 10.40
CA ASN A 187 9.55 -10.39 11.25
C ASN A 187 9.32 -8.93 10.85
N MET A 188 9.20 -8.63 9.55
CA MET A 188 8.85 -7.28 9.09
C MET A 188 7.43 -6.92 9.52
N MET A 189 6.47 -7.83 9.34
CA MET A 189 5.08 -7.62 9.75
C MET A 189 4.97 -7.33 11.25
N ASP A 190 5.63 -8.14 12.08
CA ASP A 190 5.65 -7.97 13.54
C ASP A 190 6.30 -6.65 13.95
N TYR A 191 7.44 -6.30 13.33
CA TYR A 191 8.17 -5.07 13.62
C TYR A 191 7.32 -3.81 13.34
N TYR A 192 6.63 -3.77 12.20
CA TYR A 192 5.77 -2.63 11.82
C TYR A 192 4.36 -2.69 12.41
N GLY A 193 3.98 -3.81 13.05
CA GLY A 193 2.64 -4.06 13.56
C GLY A 193 1.58 -4.22 12.47
N ILE A 194 1.98 -4.74 11.30
CA ILE A 194 1.11 -5.05 10.16
C ILE A 194 0.52 -6.44 10.36
N LYS A 195 -0.78 -6.60 10.15
CA LYS A 195 -1.47 -7.85 10.50
C LYS A 195 -1.40 -8.90 9.40
N THR A 196 -1.57 -8.47 8.15
CA THR A 196 -1.80 -9.40 7.05
C THR A 196 -0.72 -9.30 5.99
N GLU A 197 -0.45 -10.44 5.34
CA GLU A 197 0.47 -10.51 4.21
C GLU A 197 -0.01 -9.59 3.05
N ALA A 198 -1.31 -9.52 2.81
CA ALA A 198 -1.87 -8.68 1.75
C ALA A 198 -1.58 -7.17 1.96
N GLU A 199 -1.66 -6.68 3.20
CA GLU A 199 -1.35 -5.28 3.54
C GLU A 199 0.11 -4.94 3.25
N ILE A 200 1.05 -5.77 3.72
CA ILE A 200 2.48 -5.49 3.57
C ILE A 200 2.93 -5.62 2.11
N LEU A 201 2.37 -6.56 1.35
CA LEU A 201 2.73 -6.77 -0.06
C LEU A 201 2.11 -5.74 -1.01
N SER A 202 0.89 -5.28 -0.73
CA SER A 202 0.21 -4.26 -1.55
C SER A 202 0.67 -2.84 -1.21
N GLY A 203 1.28 -2.63 -0.03
CA GLY A 203 1.58 -1.31 0.52
C GLY A 203 0.35 -0.57 1.05
N ASN A 204 -0.85 -1.16 0.97
CA ASN A 204 -2.09 -0.60 1.49
C ASN A 204 -2.28 -0.98 2.95
N ILE A 205 -1.40 -0.46 3.80
CA ILE A 205 -1.40 -0.75 5.24
C ILE A 205 -2.56 0.00 5.91
N MET A 206 -3.46 -0.73 6.58
CA MET A 206 -4.59 -0.14 7.30
C MET A 206 -4.19 0.28 8.71
N ARG A 207 -3.38 -0.53 9.40
CA ARG A 207 -2.96 -0.29 10.78
C ARG A 207 -1.47 -0.61 10.96
N MET A 208 -0.79 0.21 11.75
CA MET A 208 0.62 0.06 12.11
C MET A 208 0.79 0.19 13.63
N ALA A 209 1.95 -0.22 14.15
CA ALA A 209 2.33 0.08 15.53
C ALA A 209 2.44 1.60 15.73
N LYS A 210 2.19 2.08 16.95
CA LYS A 210 2.07 3.52 17.28
C LYS A 210 3.32 4.35 16.93
N SER A 211 4.49 3.72 16.84
CA SER A 211 5.76 4.35 16.47
C SER A 211 5.90 4.67 14.98
N PHE A 212 5.06 4.06 14.14
CA PHE A 212 5.15 4.18 12.69
C PHE A 212 3.97 4.95 12.10
N THR A 213 4.23 5.60 10.98
CA THR A 213 3.22 6.34 10.21
C THR A 213 3.34 5.99 8.74
N LYS A 214 2.19 5.79 8.07
CA LYS A 214 2.15 5.47 6.63
C LYS A 214 2.93 6.48 5.78
N ARG A 215 2.85 7.77 6.11
CA ARG A 215 3.51 8.85 5.35
C ARG A 215 5.04 8.73 5.34
N ARG A 216 5.65 8.29 6.45
CA ARG A 216 7.11 8.22 6.59
C ARG A 216 7.66 6.84 6.26
N ASP A 217 6.95 5.79 6.66
CA ASP A 217 7.52 4.44 6.74
C ASP A 217 7.10 3.55 5.56
N ALA A 218 6.09 3.93 4.77
CA ALA A 218 5.57 3.11 3.67
C ALA A 218 6.61 2.82 2.57
N GLU A 219 7.46 3.79 2.22
CA GLU A 219 8.50 3.59 1.21
C GLU A 219 9.56 2.60 1.68
N ALA A 220 10.02 2.73 2.94
CA ALA A 220 10.98 1.81 3.54
C ALA A 220 10.43 0.38 3.59
N ILE A 221 9.17 0.20 3.99
CA ILE A 221 8.50 -1.11 3.99
C ILE A 221 8.44 -1.69 2.57
N THR A 222 8.03 -0.86 1.60
CA THR A 222 7.95 -1.28 0.20
C THR A 222 9.32 -1.71 -0.33
N MET A 223 10.39 -0.98 0.01
CA MET A 223 11.76 -1.34 -0.35
C MET A 223 12.20 -2.64 0.34
N ALA A 224 11.89 -2.84 1.62
CA ALA A 224 12.23 -4.06 2.35
C ALA A 224 11.56 -5.29 1.73
N VAL A 225 10.26 -5.21 1.40
CA VAL A 225 9.52 -6.29 0.73
C VAL A 225 10.09 -6.57 -0.67
N ARG A 226 10.43 -5.53 -1.45
CA ARG A 226 11.08 -5.70 -2.75
C ARG A 226 12.44 -6.38 -2.62
N SER A 227 13.21 -6.00 -1.60
CA SER A 227 14.51 -6.61 -1.29
C SER A 227 14.36 -8.09 -0.98
N LEU A 228 13.41 -8.47 -0.11
CA LEU A 228 13.12 -9.87 0.21
C LEU A 228 12.73 -10.69 -1.03
N ARG A 229 11.88 -10.15 -1.91
CA ARG A 229 11.52 -10.81 -3.17
C ARG A 229 12.72 -10.97 -4.11
N LYS A 230 13.65 -10.00 -4.12
CA LYS A 230 14.88 -10.08 -4.92
C LYS A 230 15.82 -11.13 -4.35
N GLU A 231 15.94 -11.21 -3.03
CA GLU A 231 16.72 -12.22 -2.33
C GLU A 231 16.19 -13.63 -2.60
N ALA A 232 14.87 -13.83 -2.52
CA ALA A 232 14.23 -15.09 -2.89
C ALA A 232 14.55 -15.49 -4.34
N ARG A 233 14.47 -14.55 -5.29
CA ARG A 233 14.91 -14.82 -6.67
C ARG A 233 16.39 -15.20 -6.78
N ALA A 234 17.25 -14.63 -5.94
CA ALA A 234 18.66 -15.00 -5.92
C ALA A 234 18.85 -16.45 -5.45
N TRP A 235 18.19 -16.87 -4.36
CA TRP A 235 18.19 -18.27 -3.90
C TRP A 235 17.71 -19.24 -4.99
N PHE A 236 16.71 -18.82 -5.76
CA PHE A 236 16.21 -19.62 -6.87
C PHE A 236 17.28 -19.82 -7.97
N ASN A 237 18.12 -18.83 -8.22
CA ASN A 237 19.15 -18.88 -9.27
C ASN A 237 20.52 -19.41 -8.79
N GLU A 238 20.72 -19.58 -7.48
CA GLU A 238 22.03 -19.88 -6.88
C GLU A 238 22.51 -21.33 -7.14
N LYS A 239 21.59 -22.29 -7.27
CA LYS A 239 21.92 -23.65 -7.70
C LYS A 239 21.88 -23.72 -9.22
N GLU A 240 23.02 -24.03 -9.84
CA GLU A 240 23.09 -24.32 -11.28
C GLU A 240 22.09 -25.42 -11.61
N SER A 241 21.16 -25.11 -12.51
CA SER A 241 20.22 -26.07 -13.06
C SER A 241 20.92 -26.78 -14.21
N GLU A 242 20.96 -28.11 -14.21
CA GLU A 242 21.66 -28.87 -15.24
C GLU A 242 20.86 -28.86 -16.58
N GLY A 243 19.59 -28.44 -16.55
CA GLY A 243 18.75 -28.15 -17.72
C GLY A 243 17.63 -27.11 -17.52
N ASP A 244 16.95 -26.72 -18.61
CA ASP A 244 15.79 -25.79 -18.58
C ASP A 244 14.55 -26.42 -17.89
N ASP A 245 14.42 -27.75 -17.92
CA ASP A 245 13.32 -28.47 -17.26
C ASP A 245 13.46 -28.46 -15.72
N ASP A 246 14.69 -28.51 -15.19
CA ASP A 246 14.97 -28.38 -13.75
C ASP A 246 14.47 -27.05 -13.19
N VAL A 247 14.53 -25.98 -13.99
CA VAL A 247 14.07 -24.65 -13.58
C VAL A 247 12.54 -24.66 -13.35
N TYR A 248 11.78 -25.35 -14.20
CA TYR A 248 10.33 -25.46 -14.02
C TYR A 248 9.97 -26.45 -12.91
N ALA A 249 10.71 -27.55 -12.76
CA ALA A 249 10.57 -28.48 -11.65
C ALA A 249 10.81 -27.78 -10.30
N LYS A 250 11.86 -26.96 -10.19
CA LYS A 250 12.14 -26.15 -8.99
C LYS A 250 11.04 -25.13 -8.70
N ALA A 251 10.52 -24.44 -9.72
CA ALA A 251 9.42 -23.50 -9.55
C ALA A 251 8.11 -24.21 -9.15
N SER A 252 7.85 -25.40 -9.70
CA SER A 252 6.77 -26.30 -9.30
C SER A 252 6.91 -26.70 -7.82
N ALA A 253 8.11 -27.07 -7.37
CA ALA A 253 8.36 -27.39 -5.96
C ALA A 253 8.06 -26.21 -5.03
N TRP A 254 8.43 -24.98 -5.42
CA TRP A 254 8.09 -23.76 -4.66
C TRP A 254 6.58 -23.55 -4.54
N TYR A 255 5.85 -23.75 -5.65
CA TYR A 255 4.39 -23.73 -5.65
C TYR A 255 3.83 -24.83 -4.72
N TYR A 256 4.31 -26.06 -4.87
CA TYR A 256 3.87 -27.23 -4.13
C TYR A 256 3.95 -27.02 -2.62
N VAL A 257 5.14 -26.69 -2.11
CA VAL A 257 5.37 -26.51 -0.67
C VAL A 257 4.60 -25.31 -0.09
N THR A 258 4.14 -24.38 -0.94
CA THR A 258 3.35 -23.22 -0.50
C THR A 258 1.85 -23.50 -0.49
N TYR A 259 1.32 -24.16 -1.51
CA TYR A 259 -0.12 -24.27 -1.71
C TYR A 259 -0.69 -25.65 -1.43
N HIS A 260 0.13 -26.71 -1.46
CA HIS A 260 -0.36 -28.06 -1.27
C HIS A 260 -0.85 -28.27 0.17
N PRO A 261 -2.02 -28.90 0.39
CA PRO A 261 -2.62 -29.03 1.72
C PRO A 261 -1.74 -29.72 2.76
N SER A 262 -0.81 -30.58 2.34
CA SER A 262 0.10 -31.27 3.25
C SER A 262 1.13 -30.34 3.90
N TYR A 263 1.39 -29.18 3.31
CA TYR A 263 2.34 -28.18 3.84
C TYR A 263 1.65 -27.05 4.60
N TRP A 264 0.33 -27.08 4.70
CA TRP A 264 -0.42 -26.07 5.41
C TRP A 264 -0.08 -26.11 6.91
N GLY A 265 0.34 -24.97 7.45
CA GLY A 265 0.65 -24.84 8.88
C GLY A 265 1.98 -25.46 9.32
N LEU A 266 2.83 -25.92 8.38
CA LEU A 266 4.17 -26.44 8.71
C LEU A 266 5.24 -25.32 8.86
N TYR A 267 4.89 -24.08 8.54
CA TYR A 267 5.78 -22.92 8.64
C TYR A 267 5.45 -22.09 9.87
N ASN A 268 6.41 -21.27 10.32
CA ASN A 268 6.25 -20.37 11.47
C ASN A 268 5.82 -21.08 12.77
N GLU A 269 6.29 -22.31 12.99
CA GLU A 269 5.98 -23.08 14.21
C GLU A 269 6.29 -22.26 15.48
N GLY A 270 5.32 -22.19 16.39
CA GLY A 270 5.44 -21.46 17.66
C GLY A 270 5.32 -19.94 17.57
N MET A 271 5.15 -19.35 16.37
CA MET A 271 5.08 -17.89 16.21
C MET A 271 3.64 -17.34 16.13
N ASN A 272 2.63 -18.22 16.08
CA ASN A 272 1.22 -17.85 15.92
C ASN A 272 0.96 -16.91 14.72
N ARG A 273 1.67 -17.15 13.61
CA ARG A 273 1.53 -16.42 12.35
C ARG A 273 0.65 -17.20 11.38
N ASP A 274 0.00 -16.49 10.46
CA ASP A 274 -0.76 -17.08 9.37
C ASP A 274 0.15 -17.82 8.37
N HIS A 275 -0.45 -18.69 7.55
CA HIS A 275 0.23 -19.35 6.43
C HIS A 275 0.40 -18.36 5.26
N TYR A 276 1.64 -17.99 4.95
CA TYR A 276 1.94 -17.02 3.90
C TYR A 276 2.01 -17.66 2.50
N LEU A 277 1.53 -16.92 1.50
CA LEU A 277 1.29 -17.39 0.13
C LEU A 277 2.21 -16.74 -0.92
N SER A 278 2.91 -15.66 -0.59
CA SER A 278 3.62 -14.86 -1.59
C SER A 278 4.96 -15.40 -2.06
N PHE A 279 5.52 -16.40 -1.39
CA PHE A 279 6.85 -16.93 -1.69
C PHE A 279 7.03 -17.35 -3.16
N PRO A 280 6.18 -18.20 -3.77
CA PRO A 280 6.36 -18.67 -5.15
C PRO A 280 6.22 -17.56 -6.17
N TRP A 281 5.46 -16.50 -5.84
CA TRP A 281 5.31 -15.33 -6.70
C TRP A 281 6.60 -14.51 -6.84
N SER A 282 7.65 -14.84 -6.09
CA SER A 282 8.99 -14.33 -6.36
C SER A 282 9.51 -14.73 -7.73
N VAL A 283 9.08 -15.90 -8.26
CA VAL A 283 9.42 -16.48 -9.56
C VAL A 283 8.19 -16.62 -10.47
N TYR A 284 7.30 -15.62 -10.42
CA TYR A 284 6.02 -15.62 -11.14
C TYR A 284 6.15 -15.89 -12.64
N ASP A 285 7.25 -15.50 -13.26
CA ASP A 285 7.54 -15.70 -14.68
C ASP A 285 7.61 -17.20 -15.04
N LYS A 286 8.21 -18.02 -14.16
CA LYS A 286 8.29 -19.47 -14.34
C LYS A 286 6.94 -20.15 -14.10
N LEU A 287 6.21 -19.73 -13.07
CA LEU A 287 4.87 -20.23 -12.77
C LEU A 287 3.88 -19.97 -13.92
N ILE A 288 3.91 -18.77 -14.51
CA ILE A 288 3.08 -18.43 -15.67
C ILE A 288 3.41 -19.34 -16.86
N HIS A 289 4.69 -19.65 -17.07
CA HIS A 289 5.10 -20.52 -18.16
C HIS A 289 4.66 -21.97 -17.96
N ILE A 290 4.75 -22.49 -16.73
CA ILE A 290 4.22 -23.81 -16.35
C ILE A 290 2.73 -23.87 -16.71
N LYS A 291 1.95 -22.89 -16.24
CA LYS A 291 0.51 -22.86 -16.49
C LYS A 291 0.17 -22.77 -17.98
N ARG A 292 0.95 -21.99 -18.75
CA ARG A 292 0.79 -21.89 -20.21
C ARG A 292 1.06 -23.24 -20.90
N LYS A 293 2.15 -23.93 -20.53
CA LYS A 293 2.47 -25.27 -21.05
C LYS A 293 1.39 -26.28 -20.69
N ALA A 294 0.84 -26.24 -19.48
CA ALA A 294 -0.25 -27.12 -19.04
C ALA A 294 -1.55 -26.87 -19.83
N SER A 295 -1.91 -25.61 -20.08
CA SER A 295 -3.06 -25.26 -20.93
C SER A 295 -2.94 -25.84 -22.33
N ILE A 296 -1.76 -25.70 -22.97
CA ILE A 296 -1.51 -26.24 -24.31
C ILE A 296 -1.63 -27.77 -24.31
N ARG A 297 -1.08 -28.44 -23.30
CA ARG A 297 -1.19 -29.90 -23.14
C ARG A 297 -2.65 -30.35 -22.99
N ARG A 298 -3.47 -29.62 -22.22
CA ARG A 298 -4.91 -29.91 -22.09
C ARG A 298 -5.64 -29.77 -23.42
N ASP A 299 -5.38 -28.70 -24.19
CA ASP A 299 -6.03 -28.48 -25.49
C ASP A 299 -5.64 -29.57 -26.52
N GLN A 300 -4.39 -30.01 -26.51
CA GLN A 300 -3.91 -31.13 -27.33
C GLN A 300 -4.53 -32.47 -26.93
N ASN A 301 -4.71 -32.72 -25.63
CA ASN A 301 -5.37 -33.93 -25.14
C ASN A 301 -6.88 -33.94 -25.47
N LEU A 302 -7.56 -32.79 -25.35
CA LEU A 302 -8.98 -32.66 -25.71
C LEU A 302 -9.20 -32.91 -27.20
N SER A 303 -8.40 -32.28 -28.06
CA SER A 303 -8.45 -32.53 -29.51
C SER A 303 -8.11 -33.98 -29.87
N SER A 304 -7.18 -34.61 -29.16
CA SER A 304 -6.84 -36.03 -29.35
C SER A 304 -7.98 -36.96 -28.93
N LEU A 305 -8.66 -36.66 -27.82
CA LEU A 305 -9.84 -37.39 -27.35
C LEU A 305 -11.01 -37.24 -28.32
N GLU A 306 -11.29 -36.03 -28.81
CA GLU A 306 -12.30 -35.78 -29.84
C GLU A 306 -12.03 -36.58 -31.13
N LEU A 307 -10.77 -36.66 -31.55
CA LEU A 307 -10.35 -37.47 -32.70
C LEU A 307 -10.54 -38.97 -32.44
N GLN A 308 -10.27 -39.46 -31.23
CA GLN A 308 -10.51 -40.85 -30.86
C GLN A 308 -12.01 -41.19 -30.80
N PHE A 309 -12.83 -40.32 -30.21
CA PHE A 309 -14.29 -40.48 -30.17
C PHE A 309 -14.91 -40.46 -31.58
N ASN A 310 -14.49 -39.54 -32.45
CA ASN A 310 -14.98 -39.49 -33.83
C ASN A 310 -14.58 -40.72 -34.66
N ARG A 311 -13.40 -41.30 -34.41
CA ARG A 311 -13.00 -42.57 -35.06
C ARG A 311 -13.80 -43.77 -34.53
N GLY A 312 -14.09 -43.83 -33.24
CA GLY A 312 -14.90 -44.88 -32.63
C GLY A 312 -16.35 -44.89 -33.12
N LEU A 313 -16.93 -43.70 -33.34
CA LEU A 313 -18.30 -43.54 -33.86
C LEU A 313 -18.44 -43.88 -35.36
N HIS A 314 -17.36 -43.76 -36.14
CA HIS A 314 -17.35 -44.13 -37.57
C HIS A 314 -17.11 -45.63 -37.83
N LEU A 315 -16.78 -46.40 -36.79
CA LEU A 315 -16.52 -47.84 -36.85
C LEU A 315 -17.67 -48.69 -36.26
N SER A 316 -18.82 -48.08 -35.94
CA SER A 316 -20.03 -48.75 -35.44
C SER A 316 -21.11 -48.92 -36.51
#